data_AF-A0A7S7P5P1-F1
#
_entry.id   AF-A0A7S7P5P1-F1
#
_cell.length_a   1.000
_cell.length_b   1.000
_cell.length_c   1.000
_cell.angle_alpha   90.00
_cell.angle_beta   90.00
_cell.angle_gamma   90.00
#
_symmetry.space_group_name_H-M   'P 1'
#
loop_
_entity.id
_entity.type
_entity.pdbx_description
1 polymer ?
#
loop_
_entity_poly.entity_id
_entity_poly.type
_entity_poly.pdbx_seq_one_letter_code
_entity_poly.pdbx_strand_id
1 'polypeptide(L)'
;MTSVFKALSDPTRRAILQHLQQGPMGAGELADLFDVSKPTMSAHFAVLVQAGLIAPEKQGRTITYRLRLSVLEDALLGFAQAFGLNVTRPTPPAVPPTKE
;
A
#
# COMPACT_ATOMS: atom_id res chain seq x y z
N MET A 1 -5.77 5.07 13.45
CA MET A 1 -6.87 4.35 12.76
C MET A 1 -7.51 5.18 11.65
N THR A 2 -7.86 6.45 11.88
CA THR A 2 -8.52 7.33 10.88
C THR A 2 -7.69 7.57 9.60
N SER A 3 -6.36 7.60 9.70
CA SER A 3 -5.47 7.86 8.55
C SER A 3 -5.52 6.76 7.48
N VAL A 4 -5.66 5.49 7.88
CA VAL A 4 -5.75 4.35 6.95
C VAL A 4 -7.04 4.42 6.16
N PHE A 5 -8.20 4.54 6.83
CA PHE A 5 -9.48 4.63 6.14
C PHE A 5 -9.61 5.89 5.28
N LYS A 6 -9.06 7.02 5.75
CA LYS A 6 -8.96 8.25 4.94
C LYS A 6 -8.05 8.06 3.72
N ALA A 7 -6.97 7.29 3.84
CA ALA A 7 -6.13 6.96 2.70
C ALA A 7 -6.87 6.03 1.71
N LEU A 8 -7.63 5.07 2.19
CA LEU A 8 -8.37 4.12 1.35
C LEU A 8 -9.64 4.70 0.72
N SER A 9 -10.17 5.84 1.19
CA SER A 9 -11.41 6.42 0.65
C SER A 9 -11.27 6.94 -0.79
N ASP A 10 -10.04 7.22 -1.24
CA ASP A 10 -9.75 7.76 -2.56
C ASP A 10 -9.43 6.65 -3.58
N PRO A 11 -10.06 6.70 -4.77
CA PRO A 11 -9.90 5.67 -5.79
C PRO A 11 -8.47 5.58 -6.35
N THR A 12 -7.80 6.71 -6.55
CA THR A 12 -6.42 6.76 -7.06
C THR A 12 -5.48 6.09 -6.08
N ARG A 13 -5.64 6.35 -4.78
CA ARG A 13 -4.85 5.68 -3.73
C ARG A 13 -5.10 4.17 -3.68
N ARG A 14 -6.33 3.70 -3.88
CA ARG A 14 -6.61 2.26 -3.97
C ARG A 14 -5.96 1.64 -5.21
N ALA A 15 -6.02 2.30 -6.36
CA ALA A 15 -5.36 1.84 -7.59
C ALA A 15 -3.83 1.78 -7.43
N ILE A 16 -3.20 2.75 -6.76
CA ILE A 16 -1.78 2.70 -6.40
C ILE A 16 -1.46 1.43 -5.61
N LEU A 17 -2.27 1.10 -4.59
CA LEU A 17 -2.06 -0.09 -3.78
C LEU A 17 -2.24 -1.39 -4.58
N GLN A 18 -3.17 -1.41 -5.54
CA GLN A 18 -3.36 -2.55 -6.45
C GLN A 18 -2.14 -2.78 -7.34
N HIS A 19 -1.54 -1.72 -7.89
CA HIS A 19 -0.29 -1.85 -8.65
C HIS A 19 0.86 -2.36 -7.77
N LEU A 20 1.00 -1.81 -6.56
CA LEU A 20 2.05 -2.23 -5.62
C LEU A 20 1.85 -3.63 -5.03
N GLN A 21 0.65 -4.21 -5.15
CA GLN A 21 0.39 -5.61 -4.82
C GLN A 21 1.08 -6.57 -5.79
N GLN A 22 1.31 -6.14 -7.03
CA GLN A 22 2.04 -6.93 -8.04
C GLN A 22 3.56 -6.89 -7.82
N GLY A 23 4.06 -5.87 -7.11
CA GLY A 23 5.46 -5.77 -6.75
C GLY A 23 5.90 -4.33 -6.44
N PRO A 24 7.13 -4.15 -5.92
CA PRO A 24 7.76 -2.84 -5.75
C PRO A 24 7.84 -2.09 -7.09
N MET A 25 7.58 -0.77 -7.08
CA MET A 25 7.65 0.05 -8.30
C MET A 25 8.29 1.41 -8.03
N GLY A 26 9.04 1.94 -9.00
CA GLY A 26 9.61 3.27 -8.93
C GLY A 26 8.54 4.36 -8.87
N ALA A 27 8.76 5.43 -8.13
CA ALA A 27 7.81 6.54 -7.98
C ALA A 27 7.46 7.20 -9.32
N GLY A 28 8.42 7.27 -10.25
CA GLY A 28 8.20 7.80 -11.60
C GLY A 28 7.35 6.86 -12.44
N GLU A 29 7.76 5.60 -12.55
CA GLU A 29 7.03 4.56 -13.30
C GLU A 29 5.59 4.41 -12.79
N LEU A 30 5.41 4.40 -11.48
CA LEU A 30 4.10 4.33 -10.85
C LEU A 30 3.26 5.58 -11.10
N ALA A 31 3.87 6.77 -11.16
CA ALA A 31 3.16 8.01 -11.47
C ALA A 31 2.72 8.05 -12.94
N ASP A 32 3.52 7.52 -13.86
CA ASP A 32 3.24 7.52 -15.30
C ASP A 32 2.06 6.59 -15.67
N LEU A 33 1.60 5.73 -14.75
CA LEU A 33 0.38 4.91 -14.91
C LEU A 33 -0.94 5.68 -14.72
N PHE A 34 -0.88 6.93 -14.27
CA PHE A 34 -2.06 7.73 -13.93
C PHE A 34 -2.10 9.02 -14.73
N ASP A 35 -3.31 9.40 -15.16
CA ASP A 35 -3.58 10.68 -15.84
C ASP A 35 -3.74 11.84 -14.84
N VAL A 36 -2.74 12.02 -13.97
CA VAL A 36 -2.69 13.12 -13.01
C VAL A 36 -1.25 13.65 -12.90
N SER A 37 -1.13 14.90 -12.48
CA SER A 37 0.18 15.56 -12.40
C SER A 37 1.14 14.86 -11.41
N LYS A 38 2.44 14.91 -11.70
CA LYS A 38 3.49 14.38 -10.80
C LYS A 38 3.45 14.97 -9.38
N PRO A 39 3.18 16.28 -9.18
CA PRO A 39 2.94 16.84 -7.85
C PRO A 39 1.74 16.19 -7.14
N THR A 40 0.63 15.96 -7.84
CA THR A 40 -0.56 15.28 -7.30
C THR A 40 -0.23 13.85 -6.88
N MET A 41 0.51 13.10 -7.71
CA MET A 41 0.96 11.75 -7.36
C MET A 41 1.87 11.73 -6.14
N SER A 42 2.80 12.68 -6.04
CA SER A 42 3.65 12.84 -4.86
C SER A 42 2.83 13.07 -3.59
N ALA A 43 1.74 13.85 -3.66
CA ALA A 43 0.83 14.05 -2.55
C ALA A 43 0.09 12.76 -2.16
N HIS A 44 -0.38 11.97 -3.14
CA HIS A 44 -0.98 10.66 -2.87
C HIS A 44 0.00 9.69 -2.19
N PHE A 45 1.24 9.63 -2.66
CA PHE A 45 2.28 8.82 -2.05
C PHE A 45 2.56 9.26 -0.61
N ALA A 46 2.65 10.57 -0.35
CA ALA A 46 2.85 11.09 1.00
C ALA A 46 1.73 10.65 1.95
N VAL A 47 0.46 10.73 1.53
CA VAL A 47 -0.69 10.26 2.33
C VAL A 47 -0.61 8.76 2.59
N LEU A 48 -0.26 7.95 1.59
CA LEU A 48 -0.11 6.51 1.74
C LEU A 48 1.05 6.12 2.68
N VAL A 49 2.17 6.84 2.62
CA VAL A 49 3.31 6.66 3.52
C VAL A 49 2.94 7.04 4.95
N GLN A 50 2.27 8.19 5.15
CA GLN A 50 1.79 8.63 6.45
C GLN A 50 0.76 7.67 7.06
N ALA A 51 -0.07 7.05 6.22
CA ALA A 51 -1.01 6.01 6.63
C ALA A 51 -0.33 4.64 6.90
N GLY A 52 0.97 4.50 6.62
CA GLY A 52 1.71 3.26 6.81
C GLY A 52 1.40 2.18 5.76
N LEU A 53 0.62 2.49 4.73
CA LEU A 53 0.18 1.54 3.70
C LEU A 53 1.27 1.22 2.67
N ILE A 54 2.24 2.13 2.50
CA ILE A 54 3.41 1.91 1.66
C ILE A 54 4.70 2.30 2.39
N ALA A 55 5.83 1.78 1.92
CA ALA A 55 7.17 2.13 2.36
C ALA A 55 7.97 2.71 1.19
N PRO A 56 8.60 3.89 1.34
CA PRO A 56 9.61 4.34 0.41
C PRO A 56 10.94 3.63 0.69
N GLU A 57 11.61 3.19 -0.37
CA GLU A 57 12.95 2.63 -0.34
C GLU A 57 13.80 3.36 -1.38
N LYS A 58 14.93 3.92 -0.98
CA LYS A 58 15.79 4.67 -1.89
C LYS A 58 16.78 3.71 -2.55
N GLN A 59 16.64 3.51 -3.86
CA GLN A 59 17.62 2.78 -4.67
C GLN A 59 18.33 3.76 -5.60
N GLY A 60 19.54 4.16 -5.21
CA GLY A 60 20.34 5.15 -5.94
C GLY A 60 19.65 6.52 -6.00
N ARG A 61 19.28 6.94 -7.22
CA ARG A 61 18.62 8.24 -7.49
C ARG A 61 17.09 8.15 -7.50
N THR A 62 16.53 6.95 -7.44
CA THR A 62 15.08 6.72 -7.55
C THR A 62 14.50 6.25 -6.22
N ILE A 63 13.26 6.64 -5.94
CA ILE A 63 12.47 6.13 -4.81
C ILE A 63 11.59 5.01 -5.35
N THR A 64 11.67 3.83 -4.74
CA THR A 64 10.80 2.68 -5.00
C THR A 64 9.80 2.58 -3.86
N TYR A 65 8.52 2.38 -4.18
CA TYR A 65 7.50 2.12 -3.18
C TYR A 65 7.20 0.64 -3.07
N ARG A 66 6.98 0.17 -1.85
CA ARG A 66 6.52 -1.19 -1.53
C ARG A 66 5.25 -1.16 -0.73
N LEU A 67 4.34 -2.09 -0.99
CA LEU A 67 3.13 -2.27 -0.20
C LEU A 67 3.48 -2.77 1.22
N ARG A 68 2.83 -2.21 2.25
CA ARG A 68 2.88 -2.70 3.64
C ARG A 68 1.49 -3.17 4.08
N LEU A 69 1.29 -4.49 4.06
CA LEU A 69 0.04 -5.13 4.45
C LEU A 69 -0.17 -5.19 5.96
N SER A 70 0.90 -5.19 6.75
CA SER A 70 0.83 -5.35 8.22
C SER A 70 -0.07 -4.32 8.89
N VAL A 71 0.01 -3.06 8.46
CA VAL A 71 -0.80 -1.96 9.01
C VAL A 71 -2.28 -2.08 8.60
N LEU A 72 -2.54 -2.60 7.41
CA LEU A 72 -3.90 -2.82 6.92
C LEU A 72 -4.58 -3.97 7.68
N GLU A 73 -3.84 -5.04 7.96
CA GLU A 73 -4.33 -6.18 8.73
C GLU A 73 -4.72 -5.78 10.16
N ASP A 74 -3.88 -5.00 10.85
CA ASP A 74 -4.17 -4.52 12.20
C ASP A 74 -5.42 -3.62 12.22
N ALA A 75 -5.56 -2.75 11.21
CA ALA A 75 -6.74 -1.90 11.07
C ALA A 75 -8.03 -2.70 10.79
N LEU A 76 -7.93 -3.73 9.93
CA LEU A 76 -9.05 -4.60 9.58
C LEU A 76 -9.48 -5.48 10.76
N LEU A 77 -8.52 -6.03 11.52
CA LEU A 77 -8.78 -6.77 12.75
C LEU A 77 -9.51 -5.90 13.78
N GLY A 78 -9.01 -4.67 14.02
CA GLY A 78 -9.68 -3.73 14.93
C GLY A 78 -11.10 -3.37 14.49
N PHE A 79 -11.32 -3.17 13.18
CA PHE A 79 -12.65 -2.94 12.62
C PHE A 79 -13.55 -4.17 12.79
N ALA A 80 -13.09 -5.36 12.40
CA ALA A 80 -13.85 -6.59 12.53
C ALA A 80 -14.30 -6.85 13.97
N GLN A 81 -13.40 -6.67 14.94
CA GLN A 81 -13.71 -6.77 16.37
C GLN A 81 -14.76 -5.73 16.81
N ALA A 82 -14.65 -4.49 16.35
CA ALA A 82 -15.63 -3.44 16.66
C ALA A 82 -17.04 -3.76 16.13
N PHE A 83 -17.14 -4.56 15.06
CA PHE A 83 -18.40 -5.00 14.45
C PHE A 83 -18.79 -6.45 14.80
N GLY A 84 -18.07 -7.11 15.72
CA GLY A 84 -18.36 -8.49 16.14
C GLY A 84 -18.13 -9.56 15.06
N LEU A 85 -17.33 -9.24 14.03
CA LEU A 85 -16.97 -10.16 12.95
C LEU A 85 -15.73 -10.96 13.35
N ASN A 86 -15.84 -12.29 13.39
CA ASN A 86 -14.71 -13.18 13.66
C ASN A 86 -13.85 -13.33 12.39
N VAL A 87 -12.84 -12.46 12.24
CA VAL A 87 -11.91 -12.46 11.09
C VAL A 87 -10.55 -13.00 11.55
N THR A 88 -10.15 -14.16 11.01
CA THR A 88 -8.80 -14.70 11.19
C THR A 88 -7.86 -14.21 10.09
N ARG A 89 -6.60 -13.92 10.45
CA ARG A 89 -5.56 -13.49 9.52
C ARG A 89 -5.37 -14.56 8.42
N PRO A 90 -5.46 -14.22 7.12
CA PRO A 90 -5.16 -15.18 6.06
C PRO A 90 -3.67 -15.55 6.14
N THR A 91 -3.36 -16.84 6.11
CA THR A 91 -1.98 -17.30 6.00
C THR A 91 -1.43 -16.84 4.65
N PRO A 92 -0.30 -16.11 4.59
CA PRO A 92 0.28 -15.70 3.32
C PRO A 92 0.58 -16.94 2.47
N PRO A 93 0.34 -16.91 1.14
CA PRO A 93 0.71 -18.02 0.28
C PRO A 93 2.20 -18.28 0.44
N ALA A 94 2.56 -19.54 0.73
CA ALA A 94 3.95 -19.95 0.86
C ALA A 94 4.68 -19.59 -0.43
N VAL A 95 5.64 -18.67 -0.34
CA VAL A 95 6.59 -18.41 -1.43
C VAL A 95 7.36 -19.73 -1.61
N PRO A 96 7.25 -20.40 -2.77
CA PRO A 96 8.01 -21.63 -2.99
C PRO A 96 9.50 -21.30 -2.87
N PRO A 97 10.30 -22.14 -2.19
CA PRO A 97 11.73 -21.90 -2.09
C PRO A 97 12.31 -21.83 -3.50
N THR A 98 12.95 -20.70 -3.81
CA THR A 98 13.79 -20.56 -5.00
C THR A 98 14.83 -21.67 -4.94
N LYS A 99 14.76 -22.61 -5.89
CA LYS A 99 15.81 -23.63 -6.06
C LYS A 99 17.06 -22.89 -6.56
N GLU A 100 18.06 -22.75 -5.70
CA GLU A 100 19.46 -22.57 -6.11
C GLU A 100 20.11 -23.93 -6.41
#